data_AF-A0AAJ3RUQ4-F1
#
_entry.id   AF-A0AAJ3RUQ4-F1
#
_cell.length_a   1.000
_cell.length_b   1.000
_cell.length_c   1.000
_cell.angle_alpha   90.00
_cell.angle_beta   90.00
_cell.angle_gamma   90.00
#
_symmetry.space_group_name_H-M   'P 1'
#
loop_
_entity.id
_entity.type
_entity.pdbx_description
1 polymer ?
#
loop_
_entity_poly.entity_id
_entity_poly.type
_entity_poly.pdbx_seq_one_letter_code
_entity_poly.pdbx_strand_id
1 'polypeptide(L)'
;MTDILSIIKGSNAHVRLEVSGEDLLAFSNDLINRAKDELTTIVEEARKERFLSKEEVKQLCGVCDATLWHWGKKNYLKPIKVGNKVRYKMSDVQKILGNHTSNT
;
A
#
# COMPACT_ATOMS: atom_id res chain seq x y z
N MET A 1 14.12 13.49 29.37
CA MET A 1 14.96 13.10 28.23
C MET A 1 14.59 14.03 27.09
N THR A 2 15.50 14.90 26.67
CA THR A 2 15.23 15.98 25.70
C THR A 2 15.68 15.55 24.31
N ASP A 3 14.74 15.32 23.40
CA ASP A 3 15.04 14.93 22.01
C ASP A 3 15.60 16.10 21.21
N ILE A 4 16.70 15.86 20.47
CA ILE A 4 17.33 16.84 19.58
C ILE A 4 16.33 17.39 18.54
N LEU A 5 15.40 16.56 18.07
CA LEU A 5 14.34 16.96 17.14
C LEU A 5 13.42 18.06 17.68
N SER A 6 13.12 18.04 18.98
CA SER A 6 12.26 19.04 19.61
C SER A 6 12.93 20.41 19.66
N ILE A 7 14.25 20.43 19.80
CA ILE A 7 15.06 21.66 19.79
C ILE A 7 15.11 22.26 18.37
N ILE A 8 15.28 21.41 17.35
CA ILE A 8 15.32 21.84 15.94
C ILE A 8 13.96 22.36 15.46
N LYS A 9 12.85 21.68 15.80
CA LYS A 9 11.51 22.09 15.36
C LYS A 9 11.00 23.37 16.04
N GLY A 10 11.42 23.62 17.27
CA GLY A 10 10.94 24.76 18.06
C GLY A 10 11.65 26.09 17.78
N SER A 11 12.77 26.08 17.06
CA SER A 11 13.62 27.27 16.89
C SER A 11 13.63 27.76 15.44
N ASN A 12 13.02 28.94 15.21
CA ASN A 12 13.08 29.64 13.92
C ASN A 12 14.40 30.44 13.76
N ALA A 13 15.46 30.00 14.44
CA ALA A 13 16.71 30.72 14.62
C ALA A 13 17.89 29.82 14.25
N HIS A 14 19.03 30.45 13.89
CA HIS A 14 20.26 29.73 13.61
C HIS A 14 20.86 29.18 14.91
N VAL A 15 20.74 27.87 15.13
CA VAL A 15 21.23 27.19 16.34
C VAL A 15 22.55 26.48 16.07
N ARG A 16 23.55 26.68 16.94
CA ARG A 16 24.73 25.82 17.07
C ARG A 16 24.53 24.89 18.25
N LEU A 17 24.56 23.59 17.99
CA LEU A 17 24.39 22.55 19.00
C LEU A 17 25.71 21.82 19.19
N GLU A 18 26.15 21.74 20.44
CA GLU A 18 27.23 20.82 20.85
C GLU A 18 26.55 19.58 21.42
N VAL A 19 26.81 18.43 20.81
CA VAL A 19 26.20 17.15 21.14
C VAL A 19 27.27 16.10 21.31
N SER A 20 27.02 15.13 22.18
CA SER A 20 27.90 13.97 22.29
C SER A 20 27.75 13.07 21.04
N GLY A 21 28.78 12.28 20.73
CA GLY A 21 28.70 11.32 19.62
C GLY A 21 27.60 10.27 19.82
N GLU A 22 27.30 9.94 21.07
CA GLU A 22 26.23 9.01 21.44
C GLU A 22 24.85 9.60 21.13
N ASP A 23 24.63 10.88 21.46
CA ASP A 23 23.38 11.58 21.15
C ASP A 23 23.16 11.74 19.64
N LEU A 24 24.23 12.00 18.87
CA LEU A 24 24.15 12.10 17.41
C LEU A 24 23.79 10.76 16.77
N LEU A 25 24.29 9.65 17.33
CA LEU A 25 24.00 8.30 16.88
C LEU A 25 22.57 7.87 17.24
N ALA A 26 22.07 8.25 18.42
CA ALA A 26 20.67 8.04 18.79
C ALA A 26 19.73 8.81 17.84
N PHE A 27 20.07 10.06 17.53
CA PHE A 27 19.31 10.90 16.61
C PHE A 27 19.29 10.35 15.17
N SER A 28 20.42 9.87 14.65
CA SER A 28 20.46 9.31 13.29
C SER A 28 19.61 8.05 13.17
N ASN A 29 19.63 7.18 14.18
CA ASN A 29 18.80 5.98 14.23
C ASN A 29 17.30 6.32 14.33
N ASP A 30 16.93 7.31 15.15
CA ASP A 30 15.53 7.78 15.24
C ASP A 30 15.03 8.36 13.90
N LEU A 31 15.85 9.17 13.20
CA LEU A 31 15.52 9.66 11.86
C LEU A 31 15.33 8.52 10.85
N ILE A 32 16.23 7.53 10.84
CA ILE A 32 16.15 6.37 9.94
C ILE A 32 14.90 5.55 10.24
N ASN A 33 14.59 5.32 11.52
CA ASN A 33 13.42 4.55 11.92
C ASN A 33 12.12 5.26 11.54
N ARG A 34 12.03 6.58 11.72
CA ARG A 34 10.87 7.37 11.28
C ARG A 34 10.68 7.34 9.77
N ALA A 35 11.76 7.51 9.00
CA ALA A 35 11.70 7.39 7.55
C ALA A 35 11.27 5.98 7.11
N LYS A 36 11.73 4.95 7.82
CA LYS A 36 11.26 3.57 7.59
C LYS A 36 9.78 3.40 7.96
N ASP A 37 9.31 3.98 9.06
CA ASP A 37 7.92 3.88 9.51
C ASP A 37 6.92 4.58 8.57
N GLU A 38 7.31 5.71 7.99
CA GLU A 38 6.49 6.36 6.95
C GLU A 38 6.44 5.51 5.67
N LEU A 39 7.56 4.90 5.28
CA LEU A 39 7.62 4.01 4.13
C LEU A 39 6.86 2.70 4.37
N THR A 40 6.91 2.12 5.58
CA THR A 40 6.14 0.93 5.91
C THR A 40 4.65 1.23 5.87
N THR A 41 4.20 2.41 6.31
CA THR A 41 2.78 2.79 6.28
C THR A 41 2.24 2.86 4.84
N ILE A 42 2.98 3.50 3.92
CA ILE A 42 2.61 3.57 2.50
C ILE A 42 2.64 2.18 1.84
N VAL A 43 3.67 1.38 2.17
CA VAL A 43 3.79 0.01 1.66
C VAL A 43 2.74 -0.92 2.26
N GLU A 44 2.31 -0.72 3.50
CA GLU A 44 1.23 -1.48 4.14
C GLU A 44 -0.13 -1.15 3.55
N GLU A 45 -0.40 0.10 3.23
CA GLU A 45 -1.62 0.47 2.49
C GLU A 45 -1.64 -0.11 1.07
N ALA A 46 -0.48 -0.23 0.42
CA ALA A 46 -0.33 -0.96 -0.83
C ALA A 46 -0.40 -2.50 -0.66
N ARG A 47 0.02 -3.03 0.49
CA ARG A 47 -0.05 -4.46 0.85
C ARG A 47 -1.40 -4.92 1.39
N LYS A 48 -2.30 -3.99 1.75
CA LYS A 48 -3.73 -4.31 1.93
C LYS A 48 -4.30 -4.66 0.56
N GLU A 49 -4.04 -5.88 0.13
CA GLU A 49 -4.58 -6.49 -1.07
C GLU A 49 -6.10 -6.28 -1.04
N ARG A 50 -6.57 -5.28 -1.79
CA ARG A 50 -7.98 -4.89 -1.78
C ARG A 50 -8.79 -6.01 -2.42
N PHE A 51 -9.81 -6.47 -1.72
CA PHE A 51 -10.72 -7.50 -2.20
C PHE A 51 -11.98 -6.84 -2.76
N LEU A 52 -12.10 -6.87 -4.08
CA LEU A 52 -13.23 -6.33 -4.83
C LEU A 52 -14.40 -7.32 -4.80
N SER A 53 -15.61 -6.80 -4.69
CA SER A 53 -16.86 -7.55 -4.87
C SER A 53 -17.10 -7.88 -6.34
N LYS A 54 -17.97 -8.86 -6.60
CA LYS A 54 -18.42 -9.22 -7.96
C LYS A 54 -18.95 -8.01 -8.75
N GLU A 55 -19.65 -7.09 -8.11
CA GLU A 55 -20.24 -5.90 -8.75
C GLU A 55 -19.16 -4.91 -9.17
N GLU A 56 -18.19 -4.65 -8.29
CA GLU A 56 -17.05 -3.78 -8.60
C GLU A 56 -16.20 -4.35 -9.74
N VAL A 57 -15.94 -5.65 -9.76
CA VAL A 57 -15.20 -6.29 -10.86
C VAL A 57 -15.96 -6.18 -12.18
N LYS A 58 -17.29 -6.36 -12.17
CA LYS A 58 -18.10 -6.18 -13.37
C LYS A 58 -18.01 -4.74 -13.89
N GLN A 59 -18.04 -3.75 -13.00
CA GLN A 59 -17.92 -2.34 -13.38
C GLN A 59 -16.52 -2.01 -13.91
N LEU A 60 -15.47 -2.52 -13.27
CA LEU A 60 -14.08 -2.27 -13.67
C LEU A 60 -13.71 -2.95 -14.98
N CYS A 61 -14.14 -4.19 -15.19
CA CYS A 61 -13.84 -4.96 -16.40
C CYS A 61 -14.88 -4.82 -17.52
N GLY A 62 -16.02 -4.17 -17.25
CA GLY A 62 -17.12 -4.05 -18.22
C GLY A 62 -17.76 -5.38 -18.63
N VAL A 63 -17.75 -6.39 -17.75
CA VAL A 63 -18.22 -7.76 -18.05
C VAL A 63 -19.53 -8.11 -17.32
N CYS A 64 -20.26 -9.10 -17.84
CA CYS A 64 -21.47 -9.64 -17.22
C CYS A 64 -21.18 -10.82 -16.26
N ASP A 65 -22.18 -11.22 -15.45
CA ASP A 65 -22.03 -12.31 -14.46
C ASP A 65 -21.64 -13.64 -15.09
N ALA A 66 -22.17 -13.94 -16.28
CA ALA A 66 -21.86 -15.16 -17.02
C ALA A 66 -20.37 -15.22 -17.40
N THR A 67 -19.79 -14.08 -17.83
CA THR A 67 -18.36 -13.97 -18.15
C THR A 67 -17.51 -14.15 -16.89
N LEU A 68 -17.89 -13.53 -15.77
CA LEU A 68 -17.20 -13.65 -14.49
C LEU A 68 -17.22 -15.11 -13.98
N TRP A 69 -18.34 -15.82 -14.15
CA TRP A 69 -18.46 -17.24 -13.84
C TRP A 69 -17.55 -18.09 -14.72
N HIS A 70 -17.50 -17.80 -16.03
CA HIS A 70 -16.62 -18.48 -16.97
C HIS A 70 -15.14 -18.26 -16.65
N TRP A 71 -14.77 -17.05 -16.22
CA TRP A 71 -13.42 -16.73 -15.76
C TRP A 71 -13.02 -17.53 -14.52
N GLY A 72 -13.96 -17.70 -13.58
CA GLY A 72 -13.77 -18.58 -12.42
C GLY A 72 -13.54 -20.03 -12.83
N LYS A 73 -14.31 -20.55 -13.79
CA LYS A 73 -14.17 -21.92 -14.31
C LYS A 73 -12.86 -22.15 -15.06
N LYS A 74 -12.41 -21.16 -15.85
CA LYS A 74 -11.15 -21.19 -16.61
C LYS A 74 -9.91 -20.85 -15.79
N ASN A 75 -10.06 -20.60 -14.48
CA ASN A 75 -8.97 -20.14 -13.61
C ASN A 75 -8.33 -18.81 -14.05
N TYR A 76 -9.02 -18.03 -14.89
CA TYR A 76 -8.55 -16.76 -15.45
C TYR A 76 -8.62 -15.64 -14.42
N LEU A 77 -9.70 -15.60 -13.64
CA LEU A 77 -9.85 -14.75 -12.46
C LEU A 77 -10.33 -15.63 -11.31
N LYS A 78 -9.50 -15.79 -10.27
CA LYS A 78 -9.79 -16.70 -9.16
C LYS A 78 -10.80 -16.09 -8.19
N PRO A 79 -12.02 -16.66 -8.04
CA PRO A 79 -12.95 -16.23 -7.01
C PRO A 79 -12.45 -16.69 -5.64
N ILE A 80 -12.39 -15.76 -4.69
CA ILE A 80 -12.07 -16.04 -3.29
C ILE A 80 -13.35 -15.93 -2.48
N LYS A 81 -13.69 -17.02 -1.79
CA LYS A 81 -14.87 -17.04 -0.93
C LYS A 81 -14.50 -16.49 0.45
N VAL A 82 -14.98 -15.30 0.76
CA VAL A 82 -14.83 -14.67 2.09
C VAL A 82 -16.17 -14.78 2.80
N GLY A 83 -16.33 -15.83 3.61
CA GLY A 83 -17.60 -16.19 4.23
C GLY A 83 -18.66 -16.60 3.19
N ASN A 84 -19.77 -15.88 3.12
CA ASN A 84 -20.83 -16.11 2.13
C ASN A 84 -20.71 -15.21 0.88
N LYS A 85 -19.70 -14.35 0.80
CA LYS A 85 -19.49 -13.42 -0.32
C LYS A 85 -18.29 -13.85 -1.16
N VAL A 86 -18.46 -13.83 -2.48
CA VAL A 86 -17.34 -14.01 -3.42
C VAL A 86 -16.66 -12.66 -3.64
N ARG A 87 -15.34 -12.65 -3.50
CA ARG A 87 -14.48 -11.49 -3.76
C ARG A 87 -13.31 -11.87 -4.66
N TYR A 88 -12.69 -10.85 -5.24
CA TYR A 88 -11.57 -10.99 -6.17
C TYR A 88 -10.42 -10.11 -5.71
N LYS A 89 -9.19 -10.57 -5.90
CA LYS A 89 -8.00 -9.77 -5.60
C LYS A 89 -7.89 -8.64 -6.62
N MET A 90 -7.73 -7.41 -6.13
CA MET A 90 -7.47 -6.27 -6.99
C MET A 90 -6.22 -6.47 -7.85
N SER A 91 -5.20 -7.14 -7.32
CA SER A 91 -3.98 -7.50 -8.06
C SER A 91 -4.28 -8.37 -9.30
N ASP A 92 -5.14 -9.37 -9.18
CA ASP A 92 -5.52 -10.25 -10.29
C ASP A 92 -6.43 -9.53 -11.30
N VAL A 93 -7.37 -8.71 -10.81
CA VAL A 93 -8.22 -7.86 -11.67
C VAL A 93 -7.38 -6.85 -12.46
N GLN A 94 -6.40 -6.23 -11.81
CA GLN A 94 -5.52 -5.25 -12.45
C GLN A 94 -4.57 -5.88 -13.46
N LYS A 95 -4.12 -7.13 -13.26
CA LYS A 95 -3.39 -7.88 -14.30
C LYS A 95 -4.24 -8.09 -15.56
N ILE A 96 -5.53 -8.37 -15.39
CA ILE A 96 -6.46 -8.54 -16.52
C ILE A 96 -6.68 -7.21 -17.23
N LEU A 97 -6.85 -6.12 -16.48
CA LEU A 97 -7.05 -4.78 -17.02
C LEU A 97 -5.80 -4.25 -17.76
N GLY A 98 -4.62 -4.47 -17.18
CA GLY A 98 -3.33 -4.07 -17.78
C GLY A 98 -2.93 -4.87 -19.02
N ASN A 99 -3.51 -6.06 -19.21
CA ASN A 99 -3.31 -6.86 -20.41
C ASN A 99 -4.25 -6.47 -21.57
N HIS A 100 -5.21 -5.56 -21.35
CA HIS A 100 -6.21 -5.17 -22.36
C HIS A 100 -5.81 -3.95 -23.22
N THR A 101 -4.66 -3.32 -22.94
CA THR A 101 -4.13 -2.17 -23.71
C THR A 101 -3.16 -2.56 -24.83
N SER A 102 -3.24 -3.81 -25.31
CA SER A 102 -2.42 -4.31 -26.42
C SER A 102 -3.29 -4.99 -27.47
N ASN A 103 -4.29 -4.29 -28.01
CA ASN A 103 -4.70 -4.53 -29.39
C ASN A 103 -5.51 -3.35 -29.93
N THR A 104 -4.86 -2.65 -30.86
CA THR A 104 -5.36 -1.97 -32.07
C THR A 104 -6.84 -1.66 -32.16
#